data_AF-A0A1I5QBN1-F1
#
_entry.id   AF-A0A1I5QBN1-F1
#
_cell.length_a   1.000
_cell.length_b   1.000
_cell.length_c   1.000
_cell.angle_alpha   90.00
_cell.angle_beta   90.00
_cell.angle_gamma   90.00
#
_symmetry.space_group_name_H-M   'P 1'
#
loop_
_entity.id
_entity.type
_entity.pdbx_description
1 polymer ?
#
loop_
_entity_poly.entity_id
_entity_poly.type
_entity_poly.pdbx_seq_one_letter_code
_entity_poly.pdbx_strand_id
1 'polypeptide(L)'
;MHYGKPLALALLMLATADFSLANDGHGYKRPKRLAIPADAPQLWKDECSGCHMLYSPGLLPAESWRQQMDTLSDHYGSNASLEPEEQREIVDFLVRASAPNRLPLEPSKTTGEPPRISQTRWFERKHDDVSAAKFRRESVGGRANCVACHRDAERGDFDDDRVKIPR
;
A
#
# COMPACT_ATOMS: atom_id res chain seq x y z
N MET A 1 -73.52 -28.31 -35.20
CA MET A 1 -73.88 -27.04 -34.54
C MET A 1 -72.83 -26.73 -33.49
N HIS A 2 -72.44 -25.45 -33.43
CA HIS A 2 -71.23 -24.86 -32.85
C HIS A 2 -71.12 -24.86 -31.32
N TYR A 3 -69.95 -24.35 -30.87
CA TYR A 3 -69.47 -23.88 -29.54
C TYR A 3 -68.57 -24.88 -28.81
N GLY A 4 -67.25 -24.70 -28.60
CA GLY A 4 -66.37 -23.53 -28.67
C GLY A 4 -65.89 -23.15 -27.26
N LYS A 5 -64.63 -23.42 -26.90
CA LYS A 5 -63.88 -22.74 -25.82
C LYS A 5 -62.36 -22.76 -26.10
N PRO A 6 -61.67 -21.60 -26.09
CA PRO A 6 -60.22 -21.52 -26.18
C PRO A 6 -59.59 -21.72 -24.79
N LEU A 7 -58.47 -22.44 -24.70
CA LEU A 7 -57.64 -22.45 -23.50
C LEU A 7 -56.36 -21.64 -23.77
N ALA A 8 -56.20 -20.58 -22.99
CA ALA A 8 -55.15 -19.59 -23.11
C ALA A 8 -53.77 -20.17 -22.74
N LEU A 9 -52.76 -19.83 -23.54
CA LEU A 9 -51.34 -19.97 -23.21
C LEU A 9 -51.00 -18.93 -22.12
N ALA A 10 -50.60 -19.39 -20.93
CA ALA A 10 -50.01 -18.54 -19.91
C ALA A 10 -48.50 -18.44 -20.16
N LEU A 11 -48.03 -17.28 -20.64
CA LEU A 11 -46.60 -16.94 -20.68
C LEU A 11 -46.17 -16.52 -19.27
N LEU A 12 -45.32 -17.31 -18.61
CA LEU A 12 -44.63 -16.90 -17.39
C LEU A 12 -43.47 -15.97 -17.77
N MET A 13 -43.62 -14.67 -17.49
CA MET A 13 -42.53 -13.69 -17.57
C MET A 13 -41.59 -13.90 -16.38
N LEU A 14 -40.41 -14.46 -16.61
CA LEU A 14 -39.30 -14.48 -15.65
C LEU A 14 -38.74 -13.06 -15.54
N ALA A 15 -39.05 -12.36 -14.46
CA ALA A 15 -38.41 -11.10 -14.13
C ALA A 15 -36.95 -11.35 -13.73
N THR A 16 -36.01 -11.00 -14.61
CA THR A 16 -34.59 -10.90 -14.24
C THR A 16 -34.41 -9.67 -13.39
N ALA A 17 -34.17 -9.86 -12.09
CA ALA A 17 -33.71 -8.79 -11.23
C ALA A 17 -32.28 -8.42 -11.63
N ASP A 18 -32.13 -7.34 -12.38
CA ASP A 18 -30.84 -6.69 -12.63
C ASP A 18 -30.29 -6.17 -11.29
N PHE A 19 -29.48 -6.98 -10.61
CA PHE A 19 -28.62 -6.54 -9.53
C PHE A 19 -27.49 -5.68 -10.13
N SER A 20 -27.79 -4.42 -10.42
CA SER A 20 -26.76 -3.40 -10.59
C SER A 20 -26.03 -3.27 -9.26
N LEU A 21 -24.81 -3.83 -9.19
CA LEU A 21 -23.85 -3.48 -8.16
C LEU A 21 -23.50 -2.00 -8.34
N ALA A 22 -24.15 -1.14 -7.56
CA ALA A 22 -23.73 0.24 -7.39
C ALA A 22 -22.30 0.21 -6.82
N ASN A 23 -21.32 0.51 -7.67
CA ASN A 23 -19.95 0.80 -7.25
C ASN A 23 -19.96 2.20 -6.62
N ASP A 24 -20.25 2.26 -5.32
CA ASP A 24 -20.19 3.48 -4.52
C ASP A 24 -18.72 3.96 -4.49
N GLY A 25 -18.39 4.87 -5.42
CA GLY A 25 -17.06 5.39 -5.72
C GLY A 25 -16.41 6.25 -4.62
N HIS A 26 -16.59 5.89 -3.36
CA HIS A 26 -15.82 6.45 -2.26
C HIS A 26 -14.50 5.70 -2.12
N GLY A 27 -13.55 5.99 -3.02
CA GLY A 27 -12.21 5.41 -3.00
C GLY A 27 -11.57 5.54 -1.61
N TYR A 28 -10.93 4.46 -1.15
CA TYR A 28 -10.25 4.39 0.15
C TYR A 28 -9.34 5.62 0.37
N LYS A 29 -9.69 6.43 1.38
CA LYS A 29 -8.89 7.57 1.83
C LYS A 29 -7.98 7.12 2.97
N ARG A 30 -6.70 6.92 2.66
CA ARG A 30 -5.68 6.65 3.67
C ARG A 30 -5.55 7.85 4.63
N PRO A 31 -5.46 7.64 5.96
CA PRO A 31 -5.24 8.72 6.90
C PRO A 31 -3.85 9.36 6.68
N LYS A 32 -3.75 10.67 6.96
CA LYS A 32 -2.47 11.42 6.90
C LYS A 32 -1.46 10.92 7.93
N ARG A 33 -1.96 10.41 9.06
CA ARG A 33 -1.17 9.79 10.14
C ARG A 33 -1.38 8.28 10.09
N LEU A 34 -0.31 7.54 9.86
CA LEU A 34 -0.29 6.09 9.95
C LEU A 34 0.13 5.71 11.36
N ALA A 35 -0.76 5.05 12.11
CA ALA A 35 -0.44 4.61 13.46
C ALA A 35 0.68 3.57 13.41
N ILE A 36 1.73 3.78 14.20
CA ILE A 36 2.73 2.79 14.51
C ILE A 36 2.35 2.21 15.88
N PRO A 37 2.11 0.89 16.00
CA PRO A 37 1.76 0.28 17.28
C PRO A 37 2.82 0.58 18.36
N ALA A 38 2.37 0.87 19.58
CA ALA A 38 3.28 1.18 20.69
C ALA A 38 4.16 -0.01 21.09
N ASP A 39 3.68 -1.23 20.82
CA ASP A 39 4.37 -2.51 21.00
C ASP A 39 5.23 -2.90 19.79
N ALA A 40 5.59 -1.95 18.92
CA ALA A 40 6.49 -2.22 17.81
C ALA A 40 7.84 -2.78 18.32
N PRO A 41 8.29 -3.95 17.83
CA PRO A 41 9.55 -4.57 18.25
C PRO A 41 10.72 -3.61 18.10
N GLN A 42 11.63 -3.62 19.07
CA GLN A 42 12.87 -2.84 18.96
C GLN A 42 13.74 -3.35 17.82
N LEU A 43 13.78 -4.68 17.63
CA LEU A 43 14.47 -5.35 16.55
C LEU A 43 14.08 -4.81 15.16
N TRP A 44 12.78 -4.61 14.91
CA TRP A 44 12.32 -3.99 13.65
C TRP A 44 12.88 -2.57 13.47
N LYS A 45 12.94 -1.77 14.53
CA LYS A 45 13.48 -0.41 14.44
C LYS A 45 14.97 -0.43 14.13
N ASP A 46 15.72 -1.29 14.81
CA ASP A 46 17.17 -1.36 14.68
C ASP A 46 17.56 -1.89 13.29
N GLU A 47 16.97 -3.01 12.85
CA GLU A 47 17.31 -3.63 11.56
C GLU A 47 16.78 -2.84 10.35
N CYS A 48 15.55 -2.34 10.41
CA CYS A 48 14.94 -1.64 9.26
C CYS A 48 15.25 -0.14 9.19
N SER A 49 16.08 0.40 10.09
CA SER A 49 16.59 1.78 10.02
C SER A 49 18.08 1.89 9.68
N GLY A 50 18.78 0.77 9.48
CA GLY A 50 20.22 0.75 9.24
C GLY A 50 20.67 1.41 7.92
N CYS A 51 19.83 1.34 6.87
CA CYS A 51 20.19 1.83 5.53
C CYS A 51 19.29 2.95 4.99
N HIS A 52 18.06 3.05 5.51
CA HIS A 52 17.07 4.03 5.10
C HIS A 52 16.20 4.40 6.30
N MET A 53 15.35 5.42 6.15
CA MET A 53 14.38 5.75 7.19
C MET A 53 13.50 4.57 7.56
N LEU A 54 12.98 4.56 8.78
CA LEU A 54 12.07 3.52 9.24
C LEU A 54 10.68 3.70 8.60
N TYR A 55 10.37 2.91 7.57
CA TYR A 55 9.08 2.99 6.88
C TYR A 55 7.93 2.52 7.78
N SER A 56 6.93 3.38 7.97
CA SER A 56 5.70 3.03 8.69
C SER A 56 5.01 1.78 8.07
N PRO A 57 4.64 0.75 8.86
CA PRO A 57 4.04 -0.49 8.35
C PRO A 57 2.75 -0.26 7.55
N GLY A 58 2.00 0.78 7.88
CA GLY A 58 0.78 1.14 7.16
C GLY A 58 0.97 1.59 5.71
N LEU A 59 2.21 1.69 5.19
CA LEU A 59 2.53 2.16 3.84
C LEU A 59 2.33 1.09 2.74
N LEU A 60 2.51 -0.19 3.08
CA LEU A 60 2.27 -1.33 2.19
C LEU A 60 1.24 -2.30 2.78
N PRO A 61 0.50 -3.05 1.94
CA PRO A 61 -0.35 -4.14 2.44
C PRO A 61 0.53 -5.30 2.92
N ALA A 62 -0.02 -6.15 3.80
CA ALA A 62 0.68 -7.28 4.41
C ALA A 62 1.44 -8.16 3.40
N GLU A 63 0.82 -8.43 2.25
CA GLU A 63 1.43 -9.29 1.22
C GLU A 63 2.67 -8.67 0.57
N SER A 64 2.70 -7.34 0.41
CA SER A 64 3.90 -6.66 -0.06
C SER A 64 5.01 -6.74 0.99
N TRP A 65 4.70 -6.64 2.28
CA TRP A 65 5.70 -6.81 3.34
C TRP A 65 6.28 -8.22 3.38
N ARG A 66 5.48 -9.26 3.16
CA ARG A 66 6.00 -10.63 3.01
C ARG A 66 7.01 -10.71 1.88
N GLN A 67 6.67 -10.18 0.70
CA GLN A 67 7.59 -10.16 -0.44
C GLN A 67 8.89 -9.41 -0.14
N GLN A 68 8.85 -8.31 0.62
CA GLN A 68 10.07 -7.62 1.08
C GLN A 68 10.94 -8.51 1.96
N MET A 69 10.33 -9.14 2.96
CA MET A 69 11.04 -9.95 3.94
C MET A 69 11.58 -11.26 3.33
N ASP A 70 10.87 -11.83 2.35
CA ASP A 70 11.29 -13.06 1.66
C ASP A 70 12.47 -12.84 0.70
N THR A 71 12.81 -11.59 0.37
CA THR A 71 13.84 -11.24 -0.62
C THR A 71 14.97 -10.40 -0.04
N LEU A 72 15.16 -10.41 1.28
CA LEU A 72 16.16 -9.58 1.98
C LEU A 72 17.61 -9.77 1.49
N SER A 73 17.98 -10.95 0.99
CA SER A 73 19.32 -11.19 0.43
C SER A 73 19.59 -10.39 -0.86
N ASP A 74 18.53 -9.95 -1.55
CA ASP A 74 18.55 -9.08 -2.73
C ASP A 74 17.61 -7.88 -2.51
N HIS A 75 17.85 -7.16 -1.41
CA HIS A 75 17.09 -5.98 -1.04
C HIS A 75 17.58 -4.76 -1.81
N TYR A 76 17.18 -4.68 -3.08
CA TYR A 76 17.44 -3.55 -3.96
C TYR A 76 18.92 -3.30 -4.25
N GLY A 77 19.66 -4.38 -4.53
CA GLY A 77 21.11 -4.34 -4.78
C GLY A 77 21.96 -4.33 -3.51
N SER A 78 21.35 -4.56 -2.34
CA SER A 78 22.04 -4.77 -1.07
C SER A 78 21.60 -6.09 -0.44
N ASN A 79 22.42 -6.66 0.43
CA ASN A 79 22.05 -7.79 1.26
C ASN A 79 21.62 -7.27 2.65
N ALA A 80 20.35 -7.44 2.98
CA ALA A 80 19.75 -7.11 4.26
C ALA A 80 19.22 -8.37 4.99
N SER A 81 19.78 -9.54 4.69
CA SER A 81 19.42 -10.80 5.34
C SER A 81 19.58 -10.70 6.85
N LEU A 82 18.62 -11.30 7.56
CA LEU A 82 18.58 -11.40 9.01
C LEU A 82 18.60 -12.86 9.43
N GLU A 83 18.85 -13.13 10.71
CA GLU A 83 18.70 -14.48 11.22
C GLU A 83 17.23 -14.93 11.12
N PRO A 84 16.95 -16.22 10.89
CA PRO A 84 15.58 -16.69 10.63
C PRO A 84 14.56 -16.34 11.71
N GLU A 85 14.98 -16.23 12.98
CA GLU A 85 14.11 -15.83 14.09
C GLU A 85 13.76 -14.34 14.03
N GLU A 86 14.75 -13.50 13.73
CA GLU A 86 14.60 -12.05 13.59
C GLU A 86 13.68 -11.71 12.41
N GLN A 87 13.92 -12.37 11.26
CA GLN A 87 13.08 -12.22 10.07
C GLN A 87 11.62 -12.58 10.36
N ARG A 88 11.37 -13.66 11.10
CA ARG A 88 10.02 -14.08 11.51
C ARG A 88 9.35 -13.05 12.41
N GLU A 89 10.04 -12.58 13.44
CA GLU A 89 9.50 -11.56 14.35
C GLU A 89 9.11 -10.27 13.61
N ILE A 90 9.99 -9.80 12.72
CA ILE A 90 9.75 -8.57 11.96
C ILE A 90 8.60 -8.75 10.96
N VAL A 91 8.55 -9.85 10.20
CA VAL A 91 7.46 -10.05 9.22
C VAL A 91 6.11 -10.20 9.91
N ASP A 92 6.04 -10.89 11.05
CA ASP A 92 4.80 -11.02 11.83
C ASP A 92 4.32 -9.66 12.34
N PHE A 93 5.24 -8.82 12.81
CA PHE A 93 4.92 -7.44 13.19
C PHE A 93 4.43 -6.63 12.00
N LEU A 94 5.14 -6.61 10.87
CA LEU A 94 4.78 -5.81 9.69
C LEU A 94 3.41 -6.22 9.11
N VAL A 95 3.14 -7.52 9.04
CA VAL A 95 1.86 -8.07 8.60
C VAL A 95 0.72 -7.63 9.54
N ARG A 96 0.90 -7.76 10.85
CA ARG A 96 -0.09 -7.35 11.86
C ARG A 96 -0.34 -5.84 11.85
N ALA A 97 0.73 -5.05 11.84
CA ALA A 97 0.66 -3.59 11.90
C ALA A 97 0.11 -2.97 10.60
N SER A 98 0.22 -3.67 9.47
CA SER A 98 -0.35 -3.22 8.19
C SER A 98 -1.81 -3.62 7.97
N ALA A 99 -2.46 -4.37 8.88
CA ALA A 99 -3.83 -4.86 8.72
C ALA A 99 -4.90 -3.78 8.38
N PRO A 100 -4.81 -2.52 8.86
CA PRO A 100 -5.74 -1.45 8.46
C PRO A 100 -5.55 -0.94 7.03
N ASN A 101 -4.45 -1.29 6.36
CA ASN A 101 -4.16 -0.87 5.00
C ASN A 101 -5.11 -1.57 4.01
N ARG A 102 -5.79 -0.78 3.17
CA ARG A 102 -6.71 -1.27 2.13
C ARG A 102 -6.23 -0.99 0.71
N LEU A 103 -4.97 -0.59 0.53
CA LEU A 103 -4.38 -0.50 -0.80
C LEU A 103 -4.26 -1.90 -1.41
N PRO A 104 -4.47 -2.03 -2.73
CA PRO A 104 -4.25 -3.30 -3.40
C PRO A 104 -2.76 -3.68 -3.35
N LEU A 105 -2.48 -4.98 -3.41
CA LEU A 105 -1.17 -5.45 -3.81
C LEU A 105 -0.91 -4.99 -5.25
N GLU A 106 0.22 -4.33 -5.48
CA GLU A 106 0.68 -3.93 -6.80
C GLU A 106 2.02 -4.63 -7.06
N PRO A 107 2.25 -5.22 -8.25
CA PRO A 107 3.55 -5.77 -8.58
C PRO A 107 4.59 -4.65 -8.68
N SER A 108 5.87 -5.01 -8.50
CA SER A 108 6.95 -4.07 -8.78
C SER A 108 6.95 -3.67 -10.26
N LYS A 109 7.32 -2.42 -10.53
CA LYS A 109 7.57 -1.94 -11.90
C LYS A 109 8.93 -2.41 -12.43
N THR A 110 9.81 -2.88 -11.55
CA THR A 110 11.10 -3.47 -11.89
C THR A 110 11.00 -4.98 -11.79
N THR A 111 11.26 -5.69 -12.89
CA THR A 111 11.29 -7.16 -12.90
C THR A 111 12.31 -7.70 -11.89
N GLY A 112 11.90 -8.66 -11.08
CA GLY A 112 12.76 -9.30 -10.08
C GLY A 112 12.81 -8.60 -8.72
N GLU A 113 12.25 -7.39 -8.58
CA GLU A 113 12.22 -6.68 -7.30
C GLU A 113 10.86 -6.84 -6.58
N PRO A 114 10.82 -6.81 -5.24
CA PRO A 114 9.57 -6.69 -4.50
C PRO A 114 8.97 -5.26 -4.60
N PRO A 115 7.65 -5.08 -4.38
CA PRO A 115 6.95 -3.81 -4.59
C PRO A 115 7.49 -2.63 -3.78
N ARG A 116 7.88 -1.54 -4.45
CA ARG A 116 8.35 -0.31 -3.79
C ARG A 116 7.21 0.65 -3.45
N ILE A 117 7.19 1.19 -2.24
CA ILE A 117 6.23 2.22 -1.80
C ILE A 117 6.15 3.37 -2.81
N SER A 118 7.31 3.87 -3.23
CA SER A 118 7.51 5.03 -4.12
C SER A 118 7.07 4.82 -5.58
N GLN A 119 6.70 3.59 -5.93
CA GLN A 119 6.23 3.20 -7.26
C GLN A 119 4.75 2.80 -7.27
N THR A 120 4.09 2.70 -6.11
CA THR A 120 2.66 2.40 -6.04
C THR A 120 1.84 3.51 -6.70
N ARG A 121 0.69 3.16 -7.30
CA ARG A 121 -0.23 4.15 -7.89
C ARG A 121 -0.72 5.16 -6.87
N TRP A 122 -0.87 4.76 -5.60
CA TRP A 122 -1.20 5.69 -4.52
C TRP A 122 -0.11 6.73 -4.31
N PHE A 123 1.16 6.31 -4.24
CA PHE A 123 2.28 7.24 -4.06
C PHE A 123 2.37 8.21 -5.23
N GLU A 124 2.26 7.71 -6.46
CA GLU A 124 2.33 8.53 -7.68
C GLU A 124 1.24 9.59 -7.70
N ARG A 125 -0.02 9.22 -7.41
CA ARG A 125 -1.13 10.17 -7.31
C ARG A 125 -0.95 11.18 -6.18
N LYS A 126 -0.32 10.81 -5.07
CA LYS A 126 -0.11 11.72 -3.93
C LYS A 126 1.06 12.68 -4.11
N HIS A 127 1.90 12.45 -5.12
CA HIS A 127 3.10 13.24 -5.39
C HIS A 127 3.13 13.76 -6.84
N ASP A 128 1.99 13.83 -7.51
CA ASP A 128 1.87 14.34 -8.88
C ASP A 128 2.24 15.83 -8.98
N ASP A 129 1.98 16.60 -7.92
CA ASP A 129 2.40 18.01 -7.78
C ASP A 129 3.91 18.19 -7.48
N VAL A 130 4.65 17.10 -7.26
CA VAL A 130 6.10 17.12 -7.00
C VAL A 130 6.85 16.76 -8.27
N SER A 131 7.40 17.78 -8.93
CA SER A 131 8.15 17.57 -10.18
C SER A 131 9.34 16.62 -10.01
N ALA A 132 9.66 15.87 -11.06
CA ALA A 132 10.81 14.96 -11.08
C ALA A 132 12.14 15.68 -10.78
N ALA A 133 12.26 16.97 -11.11
CA ALA A 133 13.42 17.78 -10.76
C ALA A 133 13.59 17.97 -9.25
N LYS A 134 12.49 18.12 -8.49
CA LYS A 134 12.54 18.19 -7.02
C LYS A 134 13.05 16.88 -6.43
N PHE A 135 12.56 15.73 -6.91
CA PHE A 135 13.04 14.41 -6.46
C PHE A 135 14.52 14.15 -6.77
N ARG A 136 15.05 14.74 -7.85
CA ARG A 136 16.47 14.61 -8.24
C ARG A 136 17.41 15.54 -7.48
N ARG A 137 16.91 16.45 -6.64
CA ARG A 137 17.79 17.30 -5.81
C ARG A 137 18.60 16.41 -4.90
N GLU A 138 19.88 16.75 -4.75
CA GLU A 138 20.77 16.10 -3.79
C GLU A 138 20.20 16.17 -2.36
N SER A 139 19.62 17.32 -2.00
CA SER A 139 18.95 17.52 -0.70
C SER A 139 17.70 16.66 -0.48
N VAL A 140 17.13 16.06 -1.53
CA VAL A 140 16.02 15.10 -1.44
C VAL A 140 16.54 13.67 -1.50
N GLY A 141 17.52 13.38 -2.35
CA GLY A 141 18.11 12.03 -2.45
C GLY A 141 17.16 10.98 -3.04
N GLY A 142 16.10 11.41 -3.74
CA GLY A 142 15.16 10.52 -4.42
C GLY A 142 13.83 10.29 -3.69
N ARG A 143 12.95 9.53 -4.35
CA ARG A 143 11.55 9.31 -3.92
C ARG A 143 11.41 8.44 -2.66
N ALA A 144 12.43 7.65 -2.35
CA ALA A 144 12.43 6.75 -1.19
C ALA A 144 12.75 7.47 0.13
N ASN A 145 13.42 8.63 0.07
CA ASN A 145 13.81 9.39 1.26
C ASN A 145 12.67 10.28 1.75
N CYS A 146 11.64 9.70 2.37
CA CYS A 146 10.45 10.45 2.75
C CYS A 146 10.76 11.53 3.80
N VAL A 147 11.71 11.29 4.71
CA VAL A 147 12.11 12.24 5.77
C VAL A 147 12.72 13.54 5.23
N ALA A 148 13.23 13.56 4.00
CA ALA A 148 13.72 14.79 3.37
C ALA A 148 12.62 15.85 3.24
N CYS A 149 11.38 15.42 2.97
CA CYS A 149 10.23 16.32 2.78
C CYS A 149 9.22 16.27 3.94
N HIS A 150 9.06 15.08 4.54
CA HIS A 150 8.15 14.80 5.65
C HIS A 150 8.97 14.52 6.92
N ARG A 151 9.34 15.57 7.66
CA ARG A 151 10.25 15.47 8.83
C ARG A 151 9.81 14.46 9.90
N ASP A 152 8.51 14.21 10.01
CA ASP A 152 7.90 13.30 10.98
C ASP A 152 7.46 11.95 10.38
N ALA A 153 7.97 11.58 9.19
CA ALA A 153 7.56 10.36 8.47
C ALA A 153 7.79 9.06 9.27
N GLU A 154 8.88 8.97 10.04
CA GLU A 154 9.16 7.81 10.91
C GLU A 154 8.21 7.72 12.10
N ARG A 155 7.51 8.80 12.43
CA ARG A 155 6.41 8.82 13.40
C ARG A 155 5.05 8.58 12.73
N GLY A 156 5.05 8.22 11.45
CA GLY A 156 3.88 7.98 10.64
C GLY A 156 3.14 9.25 10.18
N ASP A 157 3.70 10.44 10.37
CA ASP A 157 3.05 11.71 9.99
C ASP A 157 3.46 12.14 8.58
N PHE A 158 2.53 11.97 7.64
CA PHE A 158 2.68 12.34 6.23
C PHE A 158 1.76 13.51 5.84
N ASP A 159 1.35 14.32 6.81
CA ASP A 159 0.48 15.48 6.58
C ASP A 159 1.12 16.47 5.58
N ASP A 160 0.42 16.72 4.48
CA ASP A 160 0.87 17.61 3.39
C ASP A 160 1.00 19.06 3.85
N ASP A 161 0.20 19.47 4.83
CA ASP A 161 0.26 20.80 5.46
C ASP A 161 1.60 21.07 6.16
N ARG A 162 2.39 20.03 6.44
CA ARG A 162 3.69 20.11 7.13
C ARG A 162 4.89 19.85 6.23
N VAL A 163 4.66 19.57 4.95
CA VAL A 163 5.72 19.24 3.99
C VAL A 163 6.64 20.41 3.75
N LYS A 164 7.95 20.16 3.75
CA LYS A 164 8.97 21.12 3.36
C LYS A 164 9.93 20.47 2.40
N ILE A 165 9.84 20.82 1.13
CA ILE A 165 10.77 20.31 0.11
C ILE A 165 12.05 21.15 0.16
N PRO A 166 13.21 20.57 0.53
CA PRO A 166 14.46 21.30 0.59
C PRO A 166 14.88 21.76 -0.81
N ARG A 167 15.62 22.87 -0.85
CA ARG A 167 16.11 23.46 -2.11
C ARG A 167 17.25 22.65 -2.70
#